data_AF-A0A0V0HUI2-F1
#
_entry.id   AF-A0A0V0HUI2-F1
#
_cell.length_a   1.000
_cell.length_b   1.000
_cell.length_c   1.000
_cell.angle_alpha   90.00
_cell.angle_beta   90.00
_cell.angle_gamma   90.00
#
_symmetry.space_group_name_H-M   'P 1'
#
loop_
_entity.id
_entity.type
_entity.pdbx_description
1 polymer ?
#
loop_
_entity_poly.entity_id
_entity_poly.type
_entity_poly.pdbx_seq_one_letter_code
_entity_poly.pdbx_strand_id
1 'polypeptide(L)'
;MASSISQFDEFHPDPSLTNDDLKPTSVDQRNFSGWEMASLWIGLVVGVPSYYLAGSLVDLGMSWWQGIAIVVLANLVTLVPLILIGQPGTKFGISFPVLARSSFGIRGAHIPTLLRALVGCGWYGIETWIGGEAIFLLLPKVVKNSSLSQSISWLGTSPLEFACFITFWIAQLAIVWKGIDGIRELEKYSAPILISLTSCLLIWAYVKAGGFGHMLDLSSRITKSEFWSLFFPSLTANIGFWATLALNIPDFTRYAKSQHDQIIGQAGLPIFMGLFTFVGVAVTSSTKVIFGHVISNPITLLGEIGGLFTMILAIFGISLATITTNIAANVVAP
;
A
#
# COMPACT_ATOMS: atom_id res chain seq x y z
N MET A 1 52.04 20.34 -27.59
CA MET A 1 51.92 20.01 -26.15
C MET A 1 50.53 19.41 -25.95
N ALA A 2 50.43 18.09 -26.12
CA ALA A 2 49.21 17.35 -25.85
C ALA A 2 49.15 17.04 -24.35
N SER A 3 48.02 17.41 -23.75
CA SER A 3 47.71 17.27 -22.33
C SER A 3 47.67 15.82 -21.90
N SER A 4 48.43 15.51 -20.84
CA SER A 4 48.24 14.34 -19.99
C SER A 4 46.87 14.46 -19.28
N ILE A 5 45.83 13.91 -19.89
CA ILE A 5 44.59 13.59 -19.18
C ILE A 5 44.82 12.21 -18.55
N SER A 6 44.67 12.16 -17.23
CA SER A 6 45.08 11.07 -16.36
C SER A 6 44.38 9.75 -16.66
N GLN A 7 45.13 8.65 -16.58
CA GLN A 7 44.72 7.24 -16.66
C GLN A 7 43.71 6.76 -15.57
N PHE A 8 42.89 7.63 -14.98
CA PHE A 8 41.93 7.28 -13.92
C PHE A 8 40.48 7.05 -14.42
N ASP A 9 40.21 7.19 -15.72
CA ASP A 9 38.83 7.30 -16.24
C ASP A 9 38.21 6.01 -16.84
N GLU A 10 38.78 4.83 -16.62
CA GLU A 10 38.05 3.58 -16.88
C GLU A 10 37.75 2.85 -15.57
N PHE A 11 36.69 3.30 -14.89
CA PHE A 11 36.03 2.48 -13.87
C PHE A 11 35.45 1.24 -14.57
N HIS A 12 36.18 0.13 -14.58
CA HIS A 12 35.63 -1.18 -14.92
C HIS A 12 34.86 -1.70 -13.70
N PRO A 13 33.52 -1.69 -13.71
CA PRO A 13 32.76 -2.13 -12.56
C PRO A 13 32.95 -3.63 -12.35
N ASP A 14 33.13 -4.05 -11.10
CA ASP A 14 33.23 -5.48 -10.77
C ASP A 14 31.93 -6.19 -11.22
N PRO A 15 32.03 -7.18 -12.13
CA PRO A 15 30.85 -7.85 -12.69
C PRO A 15 30.01 -8.58 -11.65
N SER A 16 30.55 -8.87 -10.46
CA SER A 16 29.80 -9.47 -9.35
C SER A 16 28.96 -8.46 -8.55
N LEU A 17 29.21 -7.14 -8.72
CA LEU A 17 28.60 -6.08 -7.91
C LEU A 17 27.68 -5.16 -8.70
N THR A 18 27.67 -5.28 -10.02
CA THR A 18 26.86 -4.47 -10.94
C THR A 18 25.96 -5.36 -11.80
N ASN A 19 24.72 -4.91 -12.00
CA ASN A 19 23.79 -5.38 -13.02
C ASN A 19 22.93 -4.19 -13.46
N ASP A 20 22.04 -4.36 -14.43
CA ASP A 20 21.24 -3.25 -14.95
C ASP A 20 20.30 -2.63 -13.89
N ASP A 21 19.84 -3.41 -12.91
CA ASP A 21 18.97 -2.92 -11.83
C ASP A 21 19.74 -2.11 -10.76
N LEU A 22 20.99 -2.47 -10.51
CA LEU A 22 21.85 -1.85 -9.48
C LEU A 22 22.69 -0.68 -10.00
N LYS A 23 22.82 -0.51 -11.32
CA LYS A 23 23.53 0.64 -11.91
C LYS A 23 22.86 1.94 -11.46
N PRO A 24 23.63 2.99 -11.14
CA PRO A 24 23.05 4.30 -10.85
C PRO A 24 22.20 4.84 -12.01
N THR A 25 21.09 5.51 -11.70
CA THR A 25 20.24 6.19 -12.69
C THR A 25 20.98 7.35 -13.35
N SER A 26 21.03 7.34 -14.68
CA SER A 26 21.63 8.43 -15.47
C SER A 26 20.77 9.69 -15.40
N VAL A 27 21.34 10.85 -15.76
CA VAL A 27 20.61 12.13 -15.73
C VAL A 27 19.37 12.09 -16.63
N ASP A 28 19.47 11.48 -17.81
CA ASP A 28 18.36 11.40 -18.78
C ASP A 28 17.20 10.51 -18.30
N GLN A 29 17.47 9.58 -17.38
CA GLN A 29 16.45 8.72 -16.77
C GLN A 29 15.73 9.40 -15.59
N ARG A 30 16.19 10.56 -15.12
CA ARG A 30 15.58 11.30 -14.00
C ARG A 30 14.41 12.12 -14.48
N ASN A 31 13.27 11.47 -14.64
CA ASN A 31 12.07 12.07 -15.22
C ASN A 31 10.97 12.40 -14.21
N PHE A 32 11.11 12.06 -12.92
CA PHE A 32 10.08 12.34 -11.92
C PHE A 32 10.22 13.76 -11.32
N SER A 33 9.26 14.62 -11.65
CA SER A 33 8.96 15.86 -10.94
C SER A 33 8.29 15.60 -9.59
N GLY A 34 8.15 16.63 -8.77
CA GLY A 34 7.46 16.52 -7.48
C GLY A 34 6.03 16.00 -7.61
N TRP A 35 5.32 16.31 -8.70
CA TRP A 35 3.98 15.77 -8.94
C TRP A 35 4.00 14.28 -9.31
N GLU A 36 4.90 13.86 -10.20
CA GLU A 36 5.03 12.45 -10.57
C GLU A 36 5.40 11.60 -9.35
N MET A 37 6.31 12.10 -8.51
CA MET A 37 6.65 11.47 -7.23
C MET A 37 5.48 11.48 -6.24
N ALA A 38 4.69 12.56 -6.17
CA ALA A 38 3.51 12.62 -5.31
C ALA A 38 2.42 11.63 -5.75
N SER A 39 2.25 11.44 -7.07
CA SER A 39 1.24 10.54 -7.64
C SER A 39 1.48 9.06 -7.29
N LEU A 40 2.74 8.68 -6.98
CA LEU A 40 3.09 7.36 -6.46
C LEU A 40 2.25 7.02 -5.22
N TRP A 41 2.05 7.98 -4.33
CA TRP A 41 1.25 7.79 -3.12
C TRP A 41 -0.22 7.55 -3.40
N ILE A 42 -0.77 8.11 -4.47
CA ILE A 42 -2.17 7.85 -4.85
C ILE A 42 -2.35 6.36 -5.16
N GLY A 43 -1.44 5.79 -5.95
CA GLY A 43 -1.48 4.36 -6.29
C GLY A 43 -1.24 3.44 -5.09
N LEU A 44 -0.38 3.83 -4.15
CA LEU A 44 -0.05 3.00 -2.98
C LEU A 44 -1.04 3.15 -1.82
N VAL A 45 -1.64 4.33 -1.64
CA VAL A 45 -2.58 4.61 -0.55
C VAL A 45 -3.96 4.04 -0.86
N VAL A 46 -4.41 4.16 -2.10
CA VAL A 46 -5.77 3.73 -2.51
C VAL A 46 -5.78 2.21 -2.67
N GLY A 47 -5.87 1.52 -1.53
CA GLY A 47 -5.84 0.07 -1.45
C GLY A 47 -6.65 -0.45 -0.28
N VAL A 48 -6.96 -1.74 -0.32
CA VAL A 48 -7.74 -2.41 0.72
C VAL A 48 -7.05 -2.35 2.09
N PRO A 49 -5.71 -2.55 2.22
CA PRO A 49 -5.07 -2.46 3.54
C PRO A 49 -5.17 -1.08 4.18
N SER A 50 -5.03 -0.01 3.40
CA SER A 50 -5.20 1.36 3.90
C SER A 50 -6.63 1.62 4.39
N TYR A 51 -7.63 1.06 3.68
CA TYR A 51 -9.02 1.14 4.11
C TYR A 51 -9.20 0.37 5.42
N TYR A 52 -8.68 -0.86 5.50
CA TYR A 52 -8.77 -1.69 6.69
C TYR A 52 -8.09 -1.02 7.90
N LEU A 53 -6.92 -0.41 7.69
CA LEU A 53 -6.22 0.37 8.69
C LEU A 53 -7.09 1.51 9.22
N ALA A 54 -7.77 2.25 8.33
CA ALA A 54 -8.69 3.32 8.72
C ALA A 54 -9.93 2.78 9.48
N GLY A 55 -10.56 1.73 8.95
CA GLY A 55 -11.74 1.09 9.56
C GLY A 55 -11.44 0.46 10.92
N SER A 56 -10.25 -0.11 11.11
CA SER A 56 -9.83 -0.74 12.36
C SER A 56 -9.78 0.25 13.53
N LEU A 57 -9.47 1.53 13.28
CA LEU A 57 -9.49 2.58 14.30
C LEU A 57 -10.93 2.87 14.76
N VAL A 58 -11.90 2.82 13.83
CA VAL A 58 -13.32 2.95 14.16
C VAL A 58 -13.81 1.74 14.95
N ASP A 59 -13.36 0.53 14.59
CA ASP A 59 -13.66 -0.71 15.32
C ASP A 59 -13.15 -0.68 16.76
N LEU A 60 -11.93 -0.18 16.96
CA LEU A 60 -11.34 0.09 18.28
C LEU A 60 -12.12 1.14 19.09
N GLY A 61 -13.11 1.79 18.48
CA GLY A 61 -14.03 2.70 19.15
C GLY A 61 -13.60 4.17 19.09
N MET A 62 -12.55 4.50 18.33
CA MET A 62 -12.14 5.90 18.13
C MET A 62 -13.19 6.66 17.32
N SER A 63 -13.33 7.97 17.61
CA SER A 63 -14.11 8.86 16.75
C SER A 63 -13.39 9.11 15.43
N TRP A 64 -14.14 9.60 14.44
CA TRP A 64 -13.60 9.81 13.09
C TRP A 64 -12.33 10.68 13.06
N TRP A 65 -12.31 11.77 13.83
CA TRP A 65 -11.18 12.69 13.88
C TRP A 65 -9.98 12.10 14.63
N GLN A 66 -10.22 11.27 15.65
CA GLN A 66 -9.16 10.58 16.40
C GLN A 66 -8.40 9.63 15.46
N GLY A 67 -9.14 8.86 14.66
CA GLY A 67 -8.57 7.97 13.66
C GLY A 67 -7.71 8.73 12.65
N ILE A 68 -8.27 9.75 12.00
CA ILE A 68 -7.55 10.58 11.02
C ILE A 68 -6.31 11.24 11.65
N ALA A 69 -6.43 11.78 12.85
CA ALA A 69 -5.31 12.44 13.53
C ALA A 69 -4.15 11.47 13.79
N ILE A 70 -4.44 10.23 14.22
CA ILE A 70 -3.40 9.20 14.43
C ILE A 70 -2.74 8.84 13.11
N VAL A 71 -3.51 8.61 12.05
CA VAL A 71 -2.94 8.25 10.74
C VAL A 71 -2.09 9.39 10.19
N VAL A 72 -2.60 10.62 10.18
CA VAL A 72 -1.84 11.79 9.69
C VAL A 72 -0.57 11.99 10.52
N LEU A 73 -0.65 11.90 11.85
CA LEU A 73 0.51 12.02 12.72
C LEU A 73 1.55 10.93 12.45
N ALA A 74 1.13 9.67 12.32
CA ALA A 74 2.03 8.57 11.96
C ALA A 74 2.74 8.83 10.63
N ASN A 75 2.02 9.31 9.62
CA ASN A 75 2.59 9.60 8.31
C ASN A 75 3.53 10.81 8.34
N LEU A 76 3.24 11.83 9.16
CA LEU A 76 4.17 12.95 9.40
C LEU A 76 5.46 12.48 10.08
N VAL A 77 5.36 11.55 11.03
CA VAL A 77 6.54 10.92 11.66
C VAL A 77 7.32 10.10 10.63
N THR A 78 6.65 9.29 9.81
CA THR A 78 7.28 8.48 8.76
C THR A 78 7.89 9.34 7.65
N LEU A 79 7.33 10.51 7.37
CA LEU A 79 7.85 11.43 6.36
C LEU A 79 9.31 11.86 6.64
N VAL A 80 9.70 11.96 7.91
CA VAL A 80 11.06 12.34 8.31
C VAL A 80 12.11 11.33 7.81
N PRO A 81 12.08 10.04 8.20
CA PRO A 81 13.02 9.05 7.66
C PRO A 81 12.84 8.85 6.15
N LEU A 82 11.62 8.95 5.62
CA LEU A 82 11.36 8.85 4.18
C LEU A 82 12.13 9.91 3.37
N ILE A 83 12.19 11.15 3.86
CA ILE A 83 12.98 12.22 3.24
C ILE A 83 14.48 11.97 3.39
N LEU A 84 14.92 11.62 4.59
CA LEU A 84 16.35 11.43 4.88
C LEU A 84 16.94 10.24 4.10
N ILE A 85 16.22 9.13 4.02
CA ILE A 85 16.65 7.93 3.29
C ILE A 85 16.53 8.14 1.77
N GLY A 86 15.54 8.93 1.31
CA GLY A 86 15.36 9.22 -0.11
C GLY A 86 16.44 10.13 -0.71
N GLN A 87 17.08 10.98 0.10
CA GLN A 87 18.07 11.95 -0.37
C GLN A 87 19.26 11.33 -1.12
N PRO A 88 19.94 10.28 -0.62
CA PRO A 88 21.00 9.59 -1.37
C PRO A 88 20.52 9.02 -2.71
N GLY A 89 19.29 8.50 -2.76
CA GLY A 89 18.69 7.99 -4.00
C GLY A 89 18.65 9.07 -5.08
N THR A 90 18.11 10.24 -4.76
CA THR A 90 18.06 11.37 -5.72
C THR A 90 19.43 11.99 -6.01
N LYS A 91 20.29 12.13 -4.99
CA LYS A 91 21.60 12.74 -5.17
C LYS A 91 22.52 11.89 -6.06
N PHE A 92 22.59 10.59 -5.79
CA PHE A 92 23.54 9.69 -6.43
C PHE A 92 22.91 8.76 -7.48
N GLY A 93 21.58 8.73 -7.59
CA GLY A 93 20.87 7.82 -8.50
C GLY A 93 20.89 6.36 -8.06
N ILE A 94 21.14 6.07 -6.77
CA ILE A 94 21.37 4.71 -6.27
C ILE A 94 20.11 4.10 -5.63
N SER A 95 19.96 2.79 -5.76
CA SER A 95 18.91 2.00 -5.11
C SER A 95 19.21 1.70 -3.63
N PHE A 96 18.22 1.18 -2.92
CA PHE A 96 18.35 0.80 -1.52
C PHE A 96 19.44 -0.25 -1.26
N PRO A 97 19.54 -1.35 -2.04
CA PRO A 97 20.61 -2.33 -1.85
C PRO A 97 22.01 -1.73 -2.01
N VAL A 98 22.18 -0.75 -2.91
CA VAL A 98 23.44 -0.03 -3.09
C VAL A 98 23.71 0.91 -1.92
N LEU A 99 22.70 1.66 -1.47
CA LEU A 99 22.80 2.52 -0.28
C LEU A 99 23.18 1.70 0.97
N ALA A 100 22.59 0.52 1.16
CA ALA A 100 22.86 -0.35 2.30
C ALA A 100 24.35 -0.76 2.40
N ARG A 101 25.07 -0.85 1.27
CA ARG A 101 26.51 -1.16 1.24
C ARG A 101 27.36 -0.10 1.96
N SER A 102 26.88 1.15 2.06
CA SER A 102 27.58 2.22 2.77
C SER A 102 27.64 1.99 4.28
N SER A 103 26.64 1.32 4.84
CA SER A 103 26.52 1.09 6.29
C SER A 103 26.96 -0.32 6.70
N PHE A 104 26.64 -1.32 5.88
CA PHE A 104 26.88 -2.74 6.20
C PHE A 104 28.03 -3.37 5.41
N GLY A 105 28.65 -2.62 4.50
CA GLY A 105 29.61 -3.16 3.53
C GLY A 105 28.95 -4.01 2.46
N ILE A 106 29.73 -4.46 1.48
CA ILE A 106 29.25 -5.20 0.29
C ILE A 106 28.51 -6.49 0.70
N ARG A 107 29.13 -7.30 1.55
CA ARG A 107 28.56 -8.59 1.99
C ARG A 107 27.51 -8.42 3.09
N GLY A 108 27.69 -7.47 4.00
CA GLY A 108 26.74 -7.26 5.09
C GLY A 108 25.41 -6.68 4.62
N ALA A 109 25.39 -5.95 3.49
CA ALA A 109 24.17 -5.41 2.89
C ALA A 109 23.15 -6.49 2.50
N HIS A 110 23.55 -7.75 2.33
CA HIS A 110 22.60 -8.83 2.09
C HIS A 110 21.63 -9.07 3.25
N ILE A 111 22.03 -8.79 4.49
CA ILE A 111 21.17 -8.99 5.68
C ILE A 111 19.95 -8.05 5.63
N PRO A 112 20.10 -6.71 5.58
CA PRO A 112 18.94 -5.80 5.52
C PRO A 112 18.11 -6.00 4.25
N THR A 113 18.74 -6.30 3.10
CA THR A 113 18.01 -6.58 1.85
C THR A 113 17.16 -7.84 1.97
N LEU A 114 17.69 -8.94 2.55
CA LEU A 114 16.93 -10.17 2.73
C LEU A 114 15.78 -10.01 3.74
N LEU A 115 16.01 -9.27 4.83
CA LEU A 115 14.95 -8.94 5.78
C LEU A 115 13.84 -8.12 5.11
N ARG A 116 14.19 -7.14 4.27
CA ARG A 116 13.22 -6.37 3.49
C ARG A 116 12.46 -7.23 2.49
N ALA A 117 13.14 -8.16 1.82
CA ALA A 117 12.51 -9.11 0.91
C ALA A 117 11.52 -10.02 1.65
N LEU A 118 11.88 -10.55 2.82
CA LEU A 118 11.00 -11.37 3.66
C LEU A 118 9.71 -10.62 4.05
N VAL A 119 9.85 -9.36 4.46
CA VAL A 119 8.68 -8.53 4.79
C VAL A 119 7.83 -8.23 3.55
N GLY A 120 8.47 -8.02 2.38
CA GLY A 120 7.79 -7.91 1.10
C GLY A 120 6.98 -9.16 0.76
N CYS A 121 7.54 -10.36 0.95
CA CYS A 121 6.82 -11.61 0.78
C CYS A 121 5.61 -11.73 1.73
N GLY A 122 5.75 -11.26 2.97
CA GLY A 122 4.64 -11.22 3.95
C GLY A 122 3.49 -10.33 3.48
N TRP A 123 3.79 -9.09 3.09
CA TRP A 123 2.78 -8.18 2.52
C TRP A 123 2.18 -8.71 1.21
N TYR A 124 3.01 -9.33 0.37
CA TYR A 124 2.53 -9.97 -0.85
C TYR A 124 1.53 -11.09 -0.57
N GLY A 125 1.76 -11.89 0.47
CA GLY A 125 0.82 -12.90 0.94
C GLY A 125 -0.49 -12.30 1.45
N ILE A 126 -0.42 -11.26 2.28
CA ILE A 126 -1.60 -10.57 2.84
C ILE A 126 -2.48 -9.98 1.74
N GLU A 127 -1.88 -9.25 0.80
CA GLU A 127 -2.60 -8.66 -0.34
C GLU A 127 -3.20 -9.75 -1.24
N THR A 128 -2.44 -10.80 -1.53
CA THR A 128 -2.96 -11.96 -2.29
C THR A 128 -4.14 -12.62 -1.57
N TRP A 129 -4.12 -12.68 -0.24
CA TRP A 129 -5.23 -13.17 0.57
C TRP A 129 -6.48 -12.31 0.42
N ILE A 130 -6.33 -10.99 0.54
CA ILE A 130 -7.40 -10.00 0.31
C ILE A 130 -8.03 -10.19 -1.07
N GLY A 131 -7.21 -10.37 -2.12
CA GLY A 131 -7.73 -10.65 -3.46
C GLY A 131 -8.45 -12.01 -3.56
N GLY A 132 -7.96 -13.02 -2.84
CA GLY A 132 -8.64 -14.32 -2.68
C GLY A 132 -10.00 -14.21 -2.00
N GLU A 133 -10.13 -13.39 -0.96
CA GLU A 133 -11.41 -13.12 -0.29
C GLU A 133 -12.44 -12.51 -1.26
N ALA A 134 -12.01 -11.64 -2.19
CA ALA A 134 -12.88 -11.10 -3.23
C ALA A 134 -13.39 -12.19 -4.19
N ILE A 135 -12.56 -13.18 -4.55
CA ILE A 135 -13.01 -14.36 -5.32
C ILE A 135 -13.99 -15.19 -4.48
N PHE A 136 -13.69 -15.42 -3.21
CA PHE A 136 -14.56 -16.19 -2.32
C PHE A 136 -15.97 -15.56 -2.22
N LEU A 137 -16.06 -14.23 -2.14
CA LEU A 137 -17.34 -13.52 -2.15
C LEU A 137 -18.22 -13.85 -3.37
N LEU A 138 -17.63 -14.03 -4.55
CA LEU A 138 -18.37 -14.37 -5.78
C LEU A 138 -19.01 -15.75 -5.75
N LEU A 139 -18.46 -16.65 -4.95
CA LEU A 139 -18.89 -18.03 -5.01
C LEU A 139 -20.39 -18.13 -4.66
N PRO A 140 -21.15 -18.97 -5.37
CA PRO A 140 -22.54 -19.21 -5.04
C PRO A 140 -22.70 -19.65 -3.59
N LYS A 141 -23.80 -19.25 -2.93
CA LYS A 141 -24.08 -19.63 -1.54
C LYS A 141 -24.00 -21.15 -1.31
N VAL A 142 -24.40 -21.94 -2.31
CA VAL A 142 -24.32 -23.41 -2.26
C VAL A 142 -22.88 -23.90 -2.09
N VAL A 143 -21.92 -23.27 -2.78
CA VAL A 143 -20.50 -23.61 -2.70
C VAL A 143 -19.93 -23.15 -1.34
N LYS A 144 -20.32 -21.96 -0.88
CA LYS A 144 -19.93 -21.42 0.44
C LYS A 144 -20.52 -22.17 1.64
N ASN A 145 -21.59 -22.92 1.44
CA ASN A 145 -22.19 -23.77 2.47
C ASN A 145 -21.69 -25.22 2.43
N SER A 146 -20.72 -25.52 1.56
CA SER A 146 -20.11 -26.84 1.48
C SER A 146 -19.18 -27.10 2.67
N SER A 147 -18.86 -28.38 2.93
CA SER A 147 -17.88 -28.77 3.93
C SER A 147 -16.48 -28.18 3.67
N LEU A 148 -16.17 -27.82 2.42
CA LEU A 148 -14.92 -27.17 2.03
C LEU A 148 -14.80 -25.73 2.55
N SER A 149 -15.90 -25.14 3.00
CA SER A 149 -15.92 -23.80 3.62
C SER A 149 -15.75 -23.86 5.15
N GLN A 150 -15.64 -25.06 5.73
CA GLN A 150 -15.36 -25.22 7.15
C GLN A 150 -13.86 -25.04 7.41
N SER A 151 -13.54 -24.25 8.44
CA SER A 151 -12.16 -24.02 8.83
C SER A 151 -11.51 -25.30 9.35
N ILE A 152 -10.27 -25.54 8.92
CA ILE A 152 -9.45 -26.65 9.38
C ILE A 152 -8.43 -26.10 10.38
N SER A 153 -8.43 -26.63 11.61
CA SER A 153 -7.67 -26.08 12.73
C SER A 153 -6.16 -25.94 12.49
N TRP A 154 -5.53 -26.85 11.73
CA TRP A 154 -4.10 -26.75 11.43
C TRP A 154 -3.78 -25.74 10.32
N LEU A 155 -4.73 -25.49 9.43
CA LEU A 155 -4.58 -24.54 8.31
C LEU A 155 -4.96 -23.11 8.75
N GLY A 156 -5.82 -22.97 9.76
CA GLY A 156 -6.32 -21.68 10.24
C GLY A 156 -7.36 -21.03 9.34
N THR A 157 -7.74 -21.67 8.23
CA THR A 157 -8.74 -21.21 7.25
C THR A 157 -9.48 -22.40 6.63
N SER A 158 -10.46 -22.14 5.77
CA SER A 158 -11.14 -23.18 5.00
C SER A 158 -10.37 -23.57 3.72
N PRO A 159 -10.44 -24.83 3.26
CA PRO A 159 -9.89 -25.25 1.97
C PRO A 159 -10.37 -24.40 0.79
N LEU A 160 -11.62 -23.93 0.84
CA LEU A 160 -12.19 -23.11 -0.21
C LEU A 160 -11.58 -21.71 -0.26
N GLU A 161 -11.45 -21.03 0.89
CA GLU A 161 -10.76 -19.74 0.98
C GLU A 161 -9.29 -19.87 0.53
N PHE A 162 -8.61 -20.94 0.95
CA PHE A 162 -7.25 -21.22 0.51
C PHE A 162 -7.16 -21.46 -1.01
N ALA A 163 -8.12 -22.15 -1.61
CA ALA A 163 -8.18 -22.35 -3.06
C ALA A 163 -8.42 -21.02 -3.81
N CYS A 164 -9.25 -20.12 -3.27
CA CYS A 164 -9.43 -18.77 -3.81
C CYS A 164 -8.14 -17.95 -3.73
N PHE A 165 -7.42 -18.02 -2.61
CA PHE A 165 -6.08 -17.43 -2.46
C PHE A 165 -5.11 -17.95 -3.53
N ILE A 166 -4.99 -19.26 -3.71
CA ILE A 166 -4.12 -19.85 -4.75
C ILE A 166 -4.54 -19.42 -6.15
N THR A 167 -5.84 -19.35 -6.42
CA THR A 167 -6.36 -18.90 -7.72
C THR A 167 -5.97 -17.44 -8.00
N PHE A 168 -6.16 -16.56 -7.02
CA PHE A 168 -5.78 -15.16 -7.13
C PHE A 168 -4.26 -14.99 -7.24
N TRP A 169 -3.49 -15.80 -6.52
CA TRP A 169 -2.03 -15.82 -6.61
C TRP A 169 -1.53 -16.18 -8.02
N ILE A 170 -2.09 -17.23 -8.64
CA ILE A 170 -1.75 -17.62 -10.01
C ILE A 170 -2.12 -16.51 -11.00
N ALA A 171 -3.29 -15.87 -10.82
CA ALA A 171 -3.71 -14.76 -11.66
C ALA A 171 -2.74 -13.56 -11.56
N GLN A 172 -2.32 -13.19 -10.35
CA GLN A 172 -1.28 -12.17 -10.13
C GLN A 172 0.04 -12.57 -10.79
N LEU A 173 0.51 -13.80 -10.59
CA LEU A 173 1.77 -14.27 -11.16
C LEU A 173 1.76 -14.21 -12.70
N ALA A 174 0.63 -14.54 -13.33
CA ALA A 174 0.48 -14.44 -14.78
C ALA A 174 0.60 -13.00 -15.29
N ILE A 175 0.21 -12.00 -14.49
CA ILE A 175 0.40 -10.57 -14.83
C ILE A 175 1.87 -10.20 -14.65
N VAL A 176 2.50 -10.59 -13.55
CA VAL A 176 3.92 -10.34 -13.27
C VAL A 176 4.82 -10.97 -14.35
N TRP A 177 4.47 -12.16 -14.87
CA TRP A 177 5.21 -12.82 -15.95
C TRP A 177 5.22 -12.06 -17.28
N LYS A 178 4.31 -11.12 -17.51
CA LYS A 178 4.35 -10.23 -18.69
C LYS A 178 5.43 -9.15 -18.58
N GLY A 179 6.16 -9.10 -17.46
CA GLY A 179 7.24 -8.16 -17.24
C GLY A 179 6.75 -6.76 -16.88
N ILE A 180 7.71 -5.84 -16.74
CA ILE A 180 7.51 -4.49 -16.21
C ILE A 180 6.63 -3.61 -17.11
N ASP A 181 6.61 -3.85 -18.42
CA ASP A 181 5.78 -3.10 -19.37
C ASP A 181 4.29 -3.39 -19.17
N GLY A 182 3.93 -4.64 -18.88
CA GLY A 182 2.54 -5.01 -18.56
C GLY A 182 2.05 -4.39 -17.25
N ILE A 183 2.94 -4.28 -16.26
CA ILE A 183 2.68 -3.66 -14.97
C ILE A 183 2.43 -2.15 -15.15
N ARG A 184 3.30 -1.46 -15.91
CA ARG A 184 3.19 -0.02 -16.16
C ARG A 184 1.88 0.36 -16.83
N GLU A 185 1.44 -0.40 -17.83
CA GLU A 185 0.15 -0.14 -18.48
C GLU A 185 -1.02 -0.38 -17.51
N LEU A 186 -0.97 -1.42 -16.68
CA LEU A 186 -2.00 -1.66 -15.66
C LEU A 186 -2.09 -0.48 -14.67
N GLU A 187 -0.97 -0.04 -14.12
CA GLU A 187 -0.91 1.06 -13.14
C GLU A 187 -1.47 2.36 -13.70
N LYS A 188 -1.16 2.68 -14.97
CA LYS A 188 -1.61 3.90 -15.64
C LYS A 188 -3.13 4.05 -15.65
N TYR A 189 -3.88 2.97 -15.89
CA TYR A 189 -5.35 3.00 -15.90
C TYR A 189 -5.96 2.76 -14.52
N SER A 190 -5.21 2.15 -13.60
CA SER A 190 -5.75 1.74 -12.31
C SER A 190 -6.03 2.90 -11.38
N ALA A 191 -5.17 3.91 -11.30
CA ALA A 191 -5.36 5.03 -10.38
C ALA A 191 -6.70 5.79 -10.62
N PRO A 192 -7.07 6.21 -11.85
CA PRO A 192 -8.38 6.83 -12.10
C PRO A 192 -9.57 5.92 -11.75
N ILE A 193 -9.46 4.62 -12.03
CA ILE A 193 -10.52 3.64 -11.74
C ILE A 193 -10.71 3.52 -10.22
N LEU A 194 -9.63 3.36 -9.47
CA LEU A 194 -9.69 3.19 -8.02
C LEU A 194 -10.20 4.44 -7.30
N ILE A 195 -9.79 5.63 -7.75
CA ILE A 195 -10.33 6.90 -7.25
C ILE A 195 -11.83 7.00 -7.52
N SER A 196 -12.28 6.62 -8.73
CA SER A 196 -13.70 6.62 -9.10
C SER A 196 -14.50 5.66 -8.22
N LEU A 197 -14.04 4.42 -8.06
CA LEU A 197 -14.70 3.40 -7.22
C LEU A 197 -14.77 3.83 -5.76
N THR A 198 -13.68 4.37 -5.22
CA THR A 198 -13.62 4.89 -3.85
C THR A 198 -14.60 6.06 -3.67
N SER A 199 -14.66 6.97 -4.64
CA SER A 199 -15.57 8.11 -4.62
C SER A 199 -17.03 7.66 -4.69
N CYS A 200 -17.34 6.69 -5.54
CA CYS A 200 -18.67 6.07 -5.62
C CYS A 200 -19.08 5.43 -4.29
N LEU A 201 -18.17 4.73 -3.62
CA LEU A 201 -18.41 4.12 -2.32
C LEU A 201 -18.69 5.19 -1.25
N LEU A 202 -17.93 6.29 -1.24
CA LEU A 202 -18.16 7.41 -0.33
C LEU A 202 -19.52 8.09 -0.58
N ILE A 203 -19.86 8.36 -1.83
CA ILE A 203 -21.14 8.97 -2.21
C ILE A 203 -22.30 8.05 -1.81
N TRP A 204 -22.17 6.74 -2.06
CA TRP A 204 -23.14 5.75 -1.63
C TRP A 204 -23.35 5.80 -0.10
N ALA A 205 -22.28 5.79 0.67
CA ALA A 205 -22.34 5.86 2.13
C ALA A 205 -23.00 7.16 2.60
N TYR A 206 -22.61 8.29 2.02
CA TYR A 206 -23.20 9.60 2.31
C TYR A 206 -24.71 9.62 2.06
N VAL A 207 -25.16 9.14 0.90
CA VAL A 207 -26.59 9.13 0.54
C VAL A 207 -27.37 8.18 1.46
N LYS A 208 -26.84 6.99 1.73
CA LYS A 208 -27.54 5.98 2.55
C LYS A 208 -27.56 6.31 4.04
N ALA A 209 -26.56 7.04 4.54
CA ALA A 209 -26.52 7.49 5.93
C ALA A 209 -27.29 8.80 6.17
N GLY A 210 -27.83 9.44 5.13
CA GLY A 210 -28.51 10.75 5.25
C GLY A 210 -27.55 11.93 5.44
N GLY A 211 -26.31 11.80 4.94
CA GLY A 211 -25.25 12.79 5.04
C GLY A 211 -24.18 12.44 6.07
N PHE A 212 -23.20 13.33 6.26
CA PHE A 212 -22.11 13.12 7.22
C PHE A 212 -22.50 13.42 8.67
N GLY A 213 -23.69 13.99 8.95
CA GLY A 213 -24.09 14.40 10.30
C GLY A 213 -23.97 13.27 11.33
N HIS A 214 -24.58 12.11 11.04
CA HIS A 214 -24.50 10.95 11.93
C HIS A 214 -23.08 10.39 12.11
N MET A 215 -22.23 10.49 11.09
CA MET A 215 -20.81 10.14 11.19
C MET A 215 -20.05 11.12 12.09
N LEU A 216 -20.31 12.42 11.95
CA LEU A 216 -19.66 13.47 12.74
C LEU A 216 -20.10 13.42 14.21
N ASP A 217 -21.35 13.01 14.46
CA ASP A 217 -21.95 12.85 15.79
C ASP A 217 -21.58 11.53 16.49
N LEU A 218 -20.95 10.59 15.78
CA LEU A 218 -20.40 9.37 16.37
C LEU A 218 -19.22 9.73 17.27
N SER A 219 -19.56 9.98 18.54
CA SER A 219 -18.60 10.18 19.62
C SER A 219 -17.76 8.92 19.86
N SER A 220 -16.56 9.15 20.41
CA SER A 220 -15.65 8.08 20.80
C SER A 220 -16.35 7.12 21.76
N ARG A 221 -16.29 5.82 21.45
CA ARG A 221 -16.85 4.74 22.29
C ARG A 221 -15.93 4.35 23.43
N ILE A 222 -14.73 4.92 23.47
CA ILE A 222 -13.70 4.64 24.44
C ILE A 222 -13.49 5.85 25.38
N THR A 223 -13.15 5.56 26.62
CA THR A 223 -12.77 6.56 27.62
C THR A 223 -11.43 7.20 27.25
N LYS A 224 -11.11 8.33 27.89
CA LYS A 224 -9.81 8.99 27.72
C LYS A 224 -8.64 8.07 28.07
N SER A 225 -8.79 7.23 29.11
CA SER A 225 -7.75 6.30 29.53
C SER A 225 -7.52 5.20 28.49
N GLU A 226 -8.61 4.62 27.98
CA GLU A 226 -8.55 3.61 26.92
C GLU A 226 -7.95 4.19 25.63
N PHE A 227 -8.33 5.43 25.25
CA PHE A 227 -7.74 6.11 24.11
C PHE A 227 -6.21 6.19 24.21
N TRP A 228 -5.66 6.65 25.35
CA TRP A 228 -4.21 6.75 25.51
C TRP A 228 -3.51 5.39 25.55
N SER A 229 -4.19 4.34 26.04
CA SER A 229 -3.67 2.98 25.98
C SER A 229 -3.59 2.42 24.55
N LEU A 230 -4.51 2.84 23.67
CA LEU A 230 -4.54 2.45 22.26
C LEU A 230 -3.72 3.38 21.35
N PHE A 231 -3.50 4.62 21.76
CA PHE A 231 -2.85 5.65 20.96
C PHE A 231 -1.46 5.23 20.47
N PHE A 232 -0.56 4.83 21.38
CA PHE A 232 0.81 4.45 20.99
C PHE A 232 0.87 3.16 20.15
N PRO A 233 0.13 2.08 20.49
CA PRO A 233 0.02 0.92 19.61
C PRO A 233 -0.51 1.25 18.22
N SER A 234 -1.61 2.02 18.12
CA SER A 234 -2.19 2.43 16.84
C SER A 234 -1.24 3.30 16.04
N LEU A 235 -0.56 4.26 16.67
CA LEU A 235 0.44 5.11 16.02
C LEU A 235 1.60 4.27 15.49
N THR A 236 2.12 3.34 16.30
CA THR A 236 3.22 2.45 15.93
C THR A 236 2.84 1.52 14.78
N ALA A 237 1.62 0.96 14.79
CA ALA A 237 1.12 0.13 13.70
C ALA A 237 1.05 0.92 12.39
N ASN A 238 0.60 2.18 12.43
CA ASN A 238 0.55 3.07 11.27
C ASN A 238 1.94 3.47 10.75
N ILE A 239 2.89 3.71 11.65
CA ILE A 239 4.30 3.95 11.26
C ILE A 239 4.87 2.69 10.61
N GLY A 240 4.66 1.53 11.23
CA GLY A 240 5.13 0.23 10.76
C GLY A 240 4.57 -0.16 9.39
N PHE A 241 3.34 0.25 9.08
CA PHE A 241 2.70 0.05 7.78
C PHE A 241 3.53 0.66 6.62
N TRP A 242 4.13 1.84 6.83
CA TRP A 242 4.93 2.53 5.82
C TRP A 242 6.45 2.41 6.02
N ALA A 243 6.90 1.85 7.15
CA ALA A 243 8.32 1.78 7.50
C ALA A 243 9.15 0.99 6.48
N THR A 244 8.59 -0.09 5.94
CA THR A 244 9.28 -0.94 4.97
C THR A 244 9.53 -0.21 3.66
N LEU A 245 8.55 0.56 3.18
CA LEU A 245 8.67 1.41 2.01
C LEU A 245 9.63 2.57 2.25
N ALA A 246 9.61 3.15 3.47
CA ALA A 246 10.52 4.24 3.82
C ALA A 246 11.99 3.83 3.75
N LEU A 247 12.32 2.57 4.04
CA LEU A 247 13.68 2.03 3.88
C LEU A 247 14.09 1.96 2.40
N ASN A 248 13.22 1.48 1.53
CA ASN A 248 13.56 1.26 0.12
C ASN A 248 13.09 2.38 -0.84
N ILE A 249 12.68 3.52 -0.29
CA ILE A 249 12.35 4.71 -1.07
C ILE A 249 13.44 5.19 -2.06
N PRO A 250 14.76 4.93 -1.87
CA PRO A 250 15.78 5.21 -2.88
C PRO A 250 15.50 4.57 -4.25
N ASP A 251 14.80 3.44 -4.27
CA ASP A 251 14.43 2.74 -5.52
C ASP A 251 13.52 3.60 -6.40
N PHE A 252 12.76 4.52 -5.80
CA PHE A 252 11.91 5.47 -6.50
C PHE A 252 12.59 6.84 -6.62
N THR A 253 13.19 7.35 -5.55
CA THR A 253 13.76 8.71 -5.52
C THR A 253 14.98 8.86 -6.43
N ARG A 254 15.64 7.76 -6.82
CA ARG A 254 16.69 7.76 -7.85
C ARG A 254 16.25 8.27 -9.23
N TYR A 255 14.95 8.28 -9.50
CA TYR A 255 14.37 8.84 -10.73
C TYR A 255 13.91 10.31 -10.61
N ALA A 256 14.05 10.92 -9.42
CA ALA A 256 13.67 12.31 -9.21
C ALA A 256 14.59 13.30 -9.93
N LYS A 257 14.01 14.36 -10.50
CA LYS A 257 14.73 15.45 -11.18
C LYS A 257 15.60 16.27 -10.23
N SER A 258 15.13 16.50 -9.01
CA SER A 258 15.83 17.32 -8.01
C SER A 258 15.49 16.91 -6.57
N GLN A 259 16.30 17.35 -5.61
CA GLN A 259 15.99 17.14 -4.18
C GLN A 259 14.71 17.86 -3.75
N HIS A 260 14.42 19.00 -4.36
CA HIS A 260 13.17 19.72 -4.12
C HIS A 260 11.96 18.89 -4.57
N ASP A 261 12.04 18.29 -5.75
CA ASP A 261 11.00 17.38 -6.27
C ASP A 261 10.82 16.14 -5.37
N GLN A 262 11.92 15.57 -4.87
CA GLN A 262 11.88 14.46 -3.92
C GLN A 262 11.14 14.83 -2.63
N ILE A 263 11.49 15.97 -2.01
CA ILE A 263 10.87 16.42 -0.75
C ILE A 263 9.38 16.71 -0.95
N ILE A 264 9.02 17.48 -1.98
CA ILE A 264 7.61 17.82 -2.26
C ILE A 264 6.81 16.55 -2.60
N GLY A 265 7.39 15.66 -3.40
CA GLY A 265 6.74 14.41 -3.77
C GLY A 265 6.40 13.54 -2.57
N GLN A 266 7.35 13.39 -1.63
CA GLN A 266 7.13 12.61 -0.42
C GLN A 266 6.16 13.25 0.56
N ALA A 267 6.05 14.58 0.59
CA ALA A 267 5.02 15.28 1.37
C ALA A 267 3.59 14.95 0.91
N GLY A 268 3.42 14.30 -0.26
CA GLY A 268 2.15 13.73 -0.71
C GLY A 268 1.62 12.63 0.21
N LEU A 269 2.48 11.83 0.86
CA LEU A 269 2.06 10.68 1.68
C LEU A 269 1.06 11.07 2.79
N PRO A 270 1.37 11.99 3.72
CA PRO A 270 0.42 12.36 4.77
C PRO A 270 -0.89 12.95 4.23
N ILE A 271 -0.83 13.67 3.10
CA ILE A 271 -2.00 14.32 2.49
C ILE A 271 -2.94 13.27 1.90
N PHE A 272 -2.44 12.42 1.00
CA PHE A 272 -3.27 11.41 0.35
C PHE A 272 -3.73 10.34 1.33
N MET A 273 -2.87 9.93 2.26
CA MET A 273 -3.26 8.98 3.31
C MET A 273 -4.32 9.57 4.25
N GLY A 274 -4.21 10.85 4.62
CA GLY A 274 -5.24 11.53 5.41
C GLY A 274 -6.59 11.60 4.69
N LEU A 275 -6.59 11.96 3.41
CA LEU A 275 -7.79 12.00 2.57
C LEU A 275 -8.44 10.62 2.43
N PHE A 276 -7.65 9.58 2.14
CA PHE A 276 -8.17 8.22 1.99
C PHE A 276 -8.64 7.63 3.33
N THR A 277 -7.95 7.95 4.43
CA THR A 277 -8.39 7.58 5.78
C THR A 277 -9.75 8.19 6.10
N PHE A 278 -9.99 9.45 5.71
CA PHE A 278 -11.32 10.05 5.85
C PHE A 278 -12.37 9.24 5.12
N VAL A 279 -12.11 8.80 3.89
CA VAL A 279 -13.03 7.92 3.15
C VAL A 279 -13.32 6.63 3.93
N GLY A 280 -12.27 5.91 4.35
CA GLY A 280 -12.43 4.64 5.08
C GLY A 280 -13.22 4.81 6.38
N VAL A 281 -12.85 5.80 7.19
CA VAL A 281 -13.55 6.14 8.44
C VAL A 281 -14.99 6.56 8.17
N ALA A 282 -15.24 7.36 7.14
CA ALA A 282 -16.57 7.88 6.83
C ALA A 282 -17.51 6.78 6.38
N VAL A 283 -17.05 5.92 5.48
CA VAL A 283 -17.81 4.78 4.99
C VAL A 283 -18.05 3.80 6.14
N THR A 284 -17.00 3.39 6.88
CA THR A 284 -17.11 2.46 8.01
C THR A 284 -18.02 3.00 9.12
N SER A 285 -17.95 4.28 9.46
CA SER A 285 -18.87 4.88 10.45
C SER A 285 -20.33 4.88 9.97
N SER A 286 -20.54 5.12 8.67
CA SER A 286 -21.87 5.10 8.04
C SER A 286 -22.50 3.71 8.07
N THR A 287 -21.71 2.63 8.05
CA THR A 287 -22.24 1.25 8.12
C THR A 287 -23.05 1.00 9.39
N LYS A 288 -22.72 1.65 10.50
CA LYS A 288 -23.50 1.55 11.75
C LYS A 288 -24.92 2.07 11.58
N VAL A 289 -25.10 3.13 10.79
CA VAL A 289 -26.42 3.71 10.48
C VAL A 289 -27.16 2.85 9.47
N ILE A 290 -26.45 2.32 8.47
CA ILE A 290 -27.03 1.59 7.34
C ILE A 290 -27.41 0.15 7.71
N PHE A 291 -26.54 -0.55 8.43
CA PHE A 291 -26.64 -1.98 8.76
C PHE A 291 -26.76 -2.27 10.27
N GLY A 292 -26.75 -1.24 11.12
CA GLY A 292 -26.88 -1.38 12.57
C GLY A 292 -25.59 -1.77 13.32
N HIS A 293 -24.51 -2.07 12.60
CA HIS A 293 -23.21 -2.44 13.16
C HIS A 293 -22.06 -1.90 12.30
N VAL A 294 -20.85 -1.82 12.88
CA VAL A 294 -19.68 -1.27 12.18
C VAL A 294 -19.02 -2.36 11.34
N ILE A 295 -18.73 -2.05 10.08
CA ILE A 295 -18.03 -2.92 9.14
C ILE A 295 -16.76 -2.21 8.65
N SER A 296 -15.60 -2.63 9.16
CA SER A 296 -14.29 -2.11 8.79
C SER A 296 -13.68 -2.81 7.58
N ASN A 297 -14.04 -4.06 7.33
CA ASN A 297 -13.58 -4.81 6.17
C ASN A 297 -14.38 -4.38 4.93
N PRO A 298 -13.75 -3.74 3.92
CA PRO A 298 -14.45 -3.28 2.72
C PRO A 298 -14.99 -4.44 1.88
N ILE A 299 -14.35 -5.62 1.94
CA ILE A 299 -14.80 -6.84 1.27
C ILE A 299 -16.14 -7.26 1.86
N THR A 300 -16.22 -7.43 3.18
CA THR A 300 -17.45 -7.75 3.89
C THR A 300 -18.55 -6.70 3.64
N LEU A 301 -18.20 -5.42 3.69
CA LEU A 301 -19.12 -4.32 3.40
C LEU A 301 -19.76 -4.47 2.02
N LEU A 302 -18.95 -4.70 0.98
CA LEU A 302 -19.46 -4.85 -0.38
C LEU A 302 -20.35 -6.10 -0.53
N GLY A 303 -20.05 -7.16 0.24
CA GLY A 303 -20.92 -8.33 0.36
C GLY A 303 -22.28 -8.03 0.99
N GLU A 304 -22.34 -7.15 2.00
CA GLU A 304 -23.57 -6.75 2.67
C GLU A 304 -24.42 -5.75 1.88
N ILE A 305 -23.80 -4.84 1.13
CA ILE A 305 -24.52 -3.96 0.20
C ILE A 305 -25.36 -4.81 -0.78
N GLY A 306 -24.79 -5.92 -1.22
CA GLY A 306 -25.47 -6.91 -2.05
C GLY A 306 -25.80 -6.43 -3.47
N GLY A 307 -26.39 -7.33 -4.25
CA GLY A 307 -26.71 -7.11 -5.66
C GLY A 307 -25.58 -7.52 -6.60
N LEU A 308 -25.95 -8.11 -7.74
CA LEU A 308 -24.99 -8.64 -8.72
C LEU A 308 -24.03 -7.56 -9.23
N PHE A 309 -24.54 -6.36 -9.48
CA PHE A 309 -23.75 -5.24 -9.96
C PHE A 309 -22.69 -4.80 -8.94
N THR A 310 -23.08 -4.60 -7.68
CA THR A 310 -22.15 -4.22 -6.60
C THR A 310 -21.10 -5.29 -6.38
N MET A 311 -21.50 -6.58 -6.40
CA MET A 311 -20.56 -7.68 -6.29
C MET A 311 -19.52 -7.61 -7.41
N ILE A 312 -19.93 -7.59 -8.68
CA ILE A 312 -19.02 -7.50 -9.84
C ILE A 312 -18.07 -6.31 -9.71
N LEU A 313 -18.60 -5.13 -9.37
CA LEU A 313 -17.82 -3.92 -9.18
C LEU A 313 -16.80 -4.07 -8.04
N ALA A 314 -17.21 -4.69 -6.92
CA ALA A 314 -16.37 -4.94 -5.77
C ALA A 314 -15.17 -5.83 -6.12
N ILE A 315 -15.38 -6.94 -6.81
CA ILE A 315 -14.28 -7.84 -7.17
C ILE A 315 -13.36 -7.17 -8.16
N PHE A 316 -13.92 -6.52 -9.18
CA PHE A 316 -13.11 -5.80 -10.15
C PHE A 316 -12.26 -4.74 -9.45
N GLY A 317 -12.87 -3.93 -8.59
CA GLY A 317 -12.20 -2.90 -7.81
C GLY A 317 -11.14 -3.43 -6.85
N ILE A 318 -11.49 -4.41 -6.02
CA ILE A 318 -10.58 -5.03 -5.04
C ILE A 318 -9.45 -5.74 -5.76
N SER A 319 -9.74 -6.55 -6.79
CA SER A 319 -8.71 -7.25 -7.56
C SER A 319 -7.76 -6.25 -8.20
N LEU A 320 -8.28 -5.18 -8.82
CA LEU A 320 -7.46 -4.14 -9.42
C LEU A 320 -6.60 -3.41 -8.37
N ALA A 321 -7.20 -3.03 -7.24
CA ALA A 321 -6.51 -2.36 -6.13
C ALA A 321 -5.38 -3.21 -5.57
N THR A 322 -5.69 -4.48 -5.28
CA THR A 322 -4.73 -5.45 -4.74
C THR A 322 -3.63 -5.75 -5.75
N ILE A 323 -3.94 -6.05 -7.02
CA ILE A 323 -2.90 -6.34 -8.02
C ILE A 323 -1.95 -5.15 -8.18
N THR A 324 -2.48 -3.93 -8.28
CA THR A 324 -1.68 -2.73 -8.53
C THR A 324 -0.83 -2.34 -7.33
N THR A 325 -1.43 -2.31 -6.13
CA THR A 325 -0.71 -2.01 -4.88
C THR A 325 0.34 -3.08 -4.60
N ASN A 326 -0.02 -4.35 -4.73
CA ASN A 326 0.84 -5.46 -4.35
C ASN A 326 2.05 -5.59 -5.27
N ILE A 327 1.86 -5.44 -6.58
CA ILE A 327 2.98 -5.46 -7.53
C ILE A 327 3.92 -4.28 -7.25
N ALA A 328 3.38 -3.05 -7.17
CA ALA A 328 4.19 -1.84 -6.97
C ALA A 328 4.97 -1.85 -5.65
N ALA A 329 4.34 -2.26 -4.54
CA ALA A 329 4.93 -2.18 -3.21
C ALA A 329 5.81 -3.38 -2.84
N ASN A 330 5.43 -4.59 -3.30
CA ASN A 330 5.96 -5.84 -2.76
C ASN A 330 6.67 -6.72 -3.79
N VAL A 331 6.49 -6.49 -5.09
CA VAL A 331 7.16 -7.25 -6.16
C VAL A 331 8.26 -6.45 -6.85
N VAL A 332 8.05 -5.15 -7.07
CA VAL A 332 9.02 -4.27 -7.77
C VAL A 332 10.19 -3.86 -6.87
N ALA A 333 10.06 -3.99 -5.54
CA ALA A 333 11.16 -3.80 -4.62
C ALA A 333 12.22 -4.92 -4.78
N PRO A 334 13.53 -4.59 -4.77
CA PRO A 334 14.62 -5.42 -5.30
C PRO A 334 14.90 -6.72 -4.55
#